data_AF-A0ABD0MQP8-F1
#
_entry.id   AF-A0ABD0MQP8-F1
#
_cell.length_a   1.000
_cell.length_b   1.000
_cell.length_c   1.000
_cell.angle_alpha   90.00
_cell.angle_beta   90.00
_cell.angle_gamma   90.00
#
_symmetry.space_group_name_H-M   'P 1'
#
loop_
_entity.id
_entity.type
_entity.pdbx_description
1 polymer ?
#
loop_
_entity_poly.entity_id
_entity_poly.type
_entity_poly.pdbx_seq_one_letter_code
_entity_poly.pdbx_strand_id
1 'polypeptide(L)' 'PVFLEKWDALSVISRQKRANTDGEEAKLPANLERECLEEVCDYEEAREVFQDYYRT' A
#
# COMPACT_ATOMS: atom_id res chain seq x y z
N PRO A 1 -7.63 -22.56 14.32
CA PRO A 1 -6.76 -21.40 14.01
C PRO A 1 -7.45 -20.13 14.49
N VAL A 2 -6.72 -19.19 15.08
CA VAL A 2 -7.31 -17.95 15.64
C VAL A 2 -7.44 -16.85 14.57
N PHE A 3 -6.64 -16.92 13.50
CA PHE A 3 -6.67 -15.98 12.38
C PHE A 3 -7.07 -16.69 11.08
N LEU A 4 -7.73 -15.94 10.20
CA LEU A 4 -8.07 -16.35 8.83
C LEU A 4 -6.89 -16.09 7.88
N GLU A 5 -6.88 -16.80 6.76
CA GLU A 5 -5.98 -16.52 5.63
C GLU A 5 -6.27 -15.14 5.01
N LYS A 6 -5.29 -14.54 4.32
CA LYS A 6 -5.38 -13.14 3.83
C LYS A 6 -6.66 -12.92 3.01
N TRP A 7 -6.93 -13.82 2.06
CA TRP A 7 -8.08 -13.71 1.16
C TRP A 7 -9.42 -13.90 1.88
N ASP A 8 -9.49 -14.81 2.84
CA ASP A 8 -10.69 -15.06 3.64
C ASP A 8 -10.98 -13.88 4.58
N ALA A 9 -9.94 -13.29 5.19
CA ALA A 9 -10.05 -12.12 6.04
C ALA A 9 -10.60 -10.89 5.29
N LEU A 10 -10.16 -10.68 4.04
CA LEU A 10 -10.63 -9.59 3.18
C LEU A 10 -12.12 -9.70 2.84
N SER A 11 -12.68 -10.91 2.84
CA SER A 11 -14.13 -11.11 2.63
C SER A 11 -14.99 -10.65 3.80
N VAL A 12 -14.42 -10.60 5.01
CA VAL A 12 -15.12 -10.21 6.25
C VAL A 12 -14.94 -8.73 6.55
N ILE A 13 -13.74 -8.20 6.32
CA ILE A 13 -13.39 -6.79 6.58
C ILE A 13 -12.82 -6.17 5.30
N SER A 14 -13.67 -5.48 4.54
CA SER A 14 -13.21 -4.64 3.43
C SER A 14 -12.72 -3.30 3.98
N ARG A 15 -11.40 -3.08 4.02
CA ARG A 15 -10.84 -1.73 4.24
C ARG A 15 -10.94 -0.94 2.94
N GLN A 16 -11.37 0.32 3.02
CA GLN A 16 -11.17 1.23 1.91
C GLN A 16 -9.67 1.52 1.80
N LYS A 17 -9.12 1.14 0.64
CA LYS A 17 -7.78 1.50 0.18
C LYS A 17 -7.72 3.01 0.02
N ARG A 18 -6.71 3.67 0.56
CA ARG A 18 -6.61 5.14 0.55
C ARG A 18 -5.57 5.56 -0.48
N ALA A 19 -5.67 5.06 -1.70
CA ALA A 19 -4.64 5.29 -2.71
C ALA A 19 -4.53 6.74 -3.13
N ASN A 20 -3.30 7.20 -3.38
CA ASN A 20 -2.96 8.48 -4.00
C ASN A 20 -3.60 9.67 -3.24
N THR A 21 -3.60 9.65 -1.92
CA THR A 21 -4.14 10.74 -1.10
C THR A 21 -3.03 11.59 -0.50
N ASP A 22 -2.52 12.55 -1.26
CA ASP A 22 -1.45 13.53 -0.93
C ASP A 22 -1.50 14.13 0.50
N GLY A 23 -2.68 14.14 1.15
CA GLY A 23 -2.91 14.66 2.48
C GLY A 23 -2.34 13.81 3.63
N GLU A 24 -3.14 12.86 4.14
CA GLU A 24 -2.77 12.09 5.33
C GLU A 24 -1.76 10.97 5.04
N GLU A 25 -1.73 10.46 3.80
CA GLU A 25 -0.88 9.35 3.38
C GLU A 25 0.59 9.72 3.34
N ALA A 26 0.93 10.91 2.84
CA ALA A 26 2.30 11.44 2.82
C ALA A 26 2.93 11.62 4.22
N LYS A 27 2.13 11.54 5.30
CA LYS A 27 2.64 11.55 6.69
C LYS A 27 3.03 10.16 7.19
N LEU A 28 2.54 9.11 6.53
CA LEU A 28 2.88 7.72 6.85
C LEU A 28 4.22 7.36 6.16
N PRO A 29 5.02 6.45 6.75
CA PRO A 29 6.17 5.92 6.04
C PRO A 29 5.76 5.16 4.77
N ALA A 30 6.45 5.40 3.66
CA ALA A 30 6.26 4.69 2.39
C ALA A 30 6.35 3.17 2.59
N ASN A 31 5.45 2.41 1.96
CA ASN A 31 5.36 0.95 2.15
C ASN A 31 4.97 0.23 0.85
N LEU A 32 5.85 -0.62 0.33
CA LEU A 32 5.63 -1.33 -0.95
C LEU A 32 4.34 -2.14 -0.99
N GLU A 33 4.04 -2.88 0.08
CA GLU A 33 2.84 -3.72 0.14
C GLU A 33 1.59 -2.85 0.06
N ARG A 34 1.51 -1.78 0.85
CA ARG A 34 0.35 -0.89 0.88
C ARG A 34 0.19 -0.12 -0.44
N GLU A 35 1.20 0.62 -0.86
CA GLU A 35 1.06 1.58 -1.97
C GLU A 35 0.96 0.88 -3.33
N CYS A 36 1.76 -0.17 -3.58
CA CYS A 36 1.94 -0.69 -4.94
C CYS A 36 1.50 -2.16 -5.15
N LEU A 37 1.37 -2.97 -4.09
CA LEU A 37 0.89 -4.35 -4.19
C LEU A 37 -0.59 -4.47 -3.84
N GLU A 38 -1.02 -3.74 -2.82
CA GLU A 38 -2.42 -3.64 -2.43
C GLU A 38 -3.12 -2.51 -3.18
N GLU A 39 -2.44 -1.41 -3.49
CA GLU A 39 -2.98 -0.25 -4.19
C GLU A 39 -2.32 -0.04 -5.56
N VAL A 40 -2.90 0.85 -6.38
CA VAL A 40 -2.28 1.25 -7.65
C VAL A 40 -1.49 2.52 -7.35
N CYS A 41 -0.17 2.41 -7.38
CA CYS A 41 0.72 3.55 -7.13
C CYS A 41 1.20 4.21 -8.42
N ASP A 42 1.55 5.49 -8.33
CA ASP A 42 2.30 6.18 -9.37
C ASP A 42 3.82 6.00 -9.21
N TYR A 43 4.58 6.58 -10.14
CA TYR A 43 6.03 6.46 -10.15
C TYR A 43 6.68 7.15 -8.94
N GLU A 44 6.11 8.25 -8.45
CA GLU A 44 6.69 9.01 -7.33
C GLU A 44 6.50 8.25 -6.01
N GLU A 45 5.33 7.65 -5.79
CA GLU A 45 5.07 6.78 -4.64
C GLU A 45 5.99 5.55 -4.63
N ALA A 46 6.21 4.90 -5.79
CA ALA A 46 7.20 3.83 -5.91
C ALA A 46 8.61 4.34 -5.59
N ARG A 47 8.96 5.56 -6.03
CA ARG A 47 10.27 6.18 -5.77
C ARG A 47 10.48 6.47 -4.29
N GLU A 48 9.43 6.83 -3.56
CA GLU A 48 9.49 7.06 -2.11
C GLU A 48 9.80 5.78 -1.33
N VAL A 49 9.33 4.63 -1.83
CA VAL A 49 9.62 3.31 -1.25
C VAL A 49 11.08 2.89 -1.47
N PHE A 50 11.56 2.98 -2.71
CA PHE A 50 12.87 2.44 -3.08
C PHE A 50 14.03 3.44 -2.95
N GLN A 51 13.75 4.73 -3.06
CA GLN A 51 14.73 5.83 -3.06
C GLN A 51 15.85 5.68 -4.11
N ASP A 52 15.61 4.90 -5.18
CA ASP A 52 16.61 4.54 -6.19
C ASP A 52 15.97 4.42 -7.59
N TYR A 53 16.54 5.11 -8.58
CA TYR A 53 16.00 5.17 -9.95
C TYR A 53 16.06 3.85 -10.73
N TYR A 54 16.93 2.91 -10.36
CA TYR A 54 17.02 1.60 -11.01
C TYR A 54 16.09 0.56 -10.39
N ARG A 55 15.57 0.84 -9.20
CA ARG A 55 14.71 -0.08 -8.43
C ARG A 55 13.27 0.41 -8.26
N THR A 56 12.98 1.63 -8.71
CA THR A 56 11.63 2.20 -8.82
C THR A 56 10.94 1.67 -10.07
#